data_AF-A0A7H9KFJ4-F1
#
_entry.id   AF-A0A7H9KFJ4-F1
#
_cell.length_a   1.000
_cell.length_b   1.000
_cell.length_c   1.000
_cell.angle_alpha   90.00
_cell.angle_beta   90.00
_cell.angle_gamma   90.00
#
_symmetry.space_group_name_H-M   'P 1'
#
loop_
_entity.id
_entity.type
_entity.pdbx_description
1 polymer ?
#
loop_
_entity_poly.entity_id
_entity_poly.type
_entity_poly.pdbx_seq_one_letter_code
_entity_poly.pdbx_strand_id
1 'polypeptide(L)'
;MREAAARFNISNESVVRHWVKVYKDTGEEGLLNIKPGRSKDMTKPQKTPPLTDAELEKLSPEELRAELRYLRAENAYLKKLKALVQSEKNGRKPG
;
A
#
# COMPACT_ATOMS: atom_id res chain seq x y z
N MET A 1 29.25 -10.43 -7.64
CA MET A 1 27.95 -10.83 -8.23
C MET A 1 27.60 -10.02 -9.49
N ARG A 2 28.27 -8.88 -9.78
CA ARG A 2 28.08 -8.07 -11.00
C ARG A 2 28.27 -8.83 -12.30
N GLU A 3 29.32 -9.63 -12.40
CA GLU A 3 29.61 -10.42 -13.59
C GLU A 3 28.49 -11.43 -13.89
N ALA A 4 28.01 -12.14 -12.86
CA ALA A 4 26.85 -13.01 -12.99
C ALA A 4 25.60 -12.23 -13.42
N ALA A 5 25.33 -11.07 -12.81
CA ALA A 5 24.21 -10.23 -13.21
C ALA A 5 24.31 -9.79 -14.68
N ALA A 6 25.49 -9.40 -15.15
CA ALA A 6 25.71 -9.02 -16.55
C ALA A 6 25.53 -10.22 -17.50
N ARG A 7 26.11 -11.38 -17.17
CA ARG A 7 26.00 -12.60 -18.00
C ARG A 7 24.56 -13.08 -18.15
N PHE A 8 23.74 -12.97 -17.09
CA PHE A 8 22.35 -13.41 -17.08
C PHE A 8 21.34 -12.28 -17.35
N ASN A 9 21.81 -11.11 -17.78
CA ASN A 9 20.98 -9.92 -18.06
C ASN A 9 20.04 -9.53 -16.90
N ILE A 10 20.54 -9.64 -15.66
CA ILE A 10 19.83 -9.27 -14.44
C ILE A 10 20.14 -7.80 -14.14
N SER A 11 19.09 -7.01 -13.98
CA SER A 11 19.19 -5.55 -13.80
C SER A 11 19.96 -5.10 -12.56
N ASN A 12 19.99 -5.92 -11.50
CA ASN A 12 20.64 -5.57 -10.25
C ASN A 12 21.39 -6.76 -9.62
N GLU A 13 22.65 -6.52 -9.26
CA GLU A 13 23.50 -7.45 -8.53
C GLU A 13 22.88 -7.95 -7.21
N SER A 14 22.05 -7.13 -6.56
CA SER A 14 21.36 -7.47 -5.32
C SER A 14 20.43 -8.67 -5.46
N VAL A 15 19.83 -8.88 -6.63
CA VAL A 15 18.95 -10.03 -6.92
C VAL A 15 19.74 -11.33 -6.85
N VAL A 16 20.92 -11.37 -7.49
CA VAL A 16 21.82 -12.54 -7.46
C VAL A 16 22.29 -12.81 -6.04
N ARG A 17 22.63 -11.76 -5.29
CA ARG A 17 23.03 -11.90 -3.87
C ARG A 17 21.91 -12.48 -3.01
N HIS A 18 20.67 -12.06 -3.25
CA HIS A 18 19.50 -12.58 -2.56
C HIS A 18 19.26 -14.05 -2.87
N TRP A 19 19.29 -14.45 -4.15
CA TRP A 19 19.13 -15.86 -4.54
C TRP A 19 20.21 -16.76 -3.92
N VAL A 20 21.47 -16.33 -3.92
CA VAL A 20 22.55 -17.10 -3.29
C VAL A 20 22.35 -17.24 -1.78
N LYS A 21 21.84 -16.20 -1.10
CA LYS A 21 21.51 -16.29 0.32
C LYS A 21 20.37 -17.29 0.56
N VAL A 22 19.26 -17.15 -0.17
CA VAL A 22 18.11 -18.05 -0.04
C VAL A 22 18.51 -19.50 -0.30
N TYR A 23 19.29 -19.75 -1.34
CA TYR A 23 19.76 -21.10 -1.64
C TYR A 23 20.64 -21.70 -0.53
N LYS A 24 21.49 -20.90 0.11
CA LYS A 24 22.31 -21.36 1.24
C LYS A 24 21.47 -21.65 2.49
N ASP A 25 20.41 -20.89 2.70
CA ASP A 25 19.58 -20.98 3.90
C ASP A 25 18.53 -22.10 3.79
N THR A 26 17.90 -22.26 2.61
CA THR A 26 16.72 -23.12 2.41
C THR A 26 16.79 -24.00 1.16
N GLY A 27 17.95 -24.06 0.50
CA GLY A 27 18.16 -24.91 -0.68
C GLY A 27 17.32 -24.49 -1.89
N GLU A 28 17.06 -25.45 -2.78
CA GLU A 28 16.30 -25.22 -4.01
C GLU A 28 14.85 -24.83 -3.74
N GLU A 29 14.20 -25.43 -2.74
CA GLU A 29 12.82 -25.10 -2.35
C GLU A 29 12.68 -23.62 -1.97
N GLY A 30 13.72 -23.04 -1.37
CA GLY A 30 13.79 -21.61 -1.08
C GLY A 30 13.63 -20.74 -2.32
N LEU A 31 14.29 -21.11 -3.42
CA LEU A 31 14.24 -20.36 -4.67
C LEU A 31 12.87 -20.46 -5.34
N LEU A 32 12.24 -21.65 -5.31
CA LEU A 32 10.90 -21.87 -5.87
C LEU A 32 9.82 -21.06 -5.16
N ASN A 33 10.02 -20.75 -3.88
CA ASN A 33 9.08 -19.97 -3.06
C ASN A 33 9.23 -18.45 -3.21
N ILE A 34 10.21 -17.95 -3.97
CA ILE A 34 10.39 -16.51 -4.21
C ILE A 34 9.26 -16.02 -5.13
N LYS A 35 8.34 -15.23 -4.56
CA LYS A 35 7.27 -14.60 -5.35
C LYS A 35 7.85 -13.45 -6.20
N PRO A 36 7.59 -13.44 -7.52
CA PRO A 36 8.01 -12.33 -8.38
C PRO A 36 7.19 -11.07 -8.08
N GLY A 37 7.85 -9.91 -8.08
CA GLY A 37 7.24 -8.60 -7.90
C GLY A 37 7.12 -8.13 -6.45
N ARG A 38 6.58 -6.92 -6.27
CA ARG A 38 6.38 -6.30 -4.95
C ARG A 38 5.24 -7.01 -4.22
N SER A 39 5.43 -7.34 -2.94
CA SER A 39 4.34 -7.86 -2.11
C SER A 39 3.15 -6.90 -2.16
N LYS A 40 1.96 -7.46 -2.37
CA LYS A 40 0.69 -6.71 -2.34
C LYS A 40 0.22 -6.45 -0.90
N ASP A 41 0.96 -6.89 0.11
CA ASP A 41 0.67 -6.58 1.51
C ASP A 41 0.92 -5.10 1.77
N MET A 42 -0.10 -4.32 1.46
CA MET A 42 -0.30 -3.01 2.03
C MET A 42 -1.00 -3.26 3.36
N THR A 43 -0.31 -3.02 4.48
CA THR A 43 -0.97 -2.92 5.78
C THR A 43 -2.08 -1.89 5.64
N LYS A 44 -3.34 -2.34 5.65
CA LYS A 44 -4.46 -1.40 5.67
C LYS A 44 -4.30 -0.57 6.94
N PRO A 45 -4.33 0.77 6.88
CA PRO A 45 -4.36 1.57 8.09
C PRO A 45 -5.51 1.08 8.96
N GLN A 46 -5.25 0.92 10.25
CA GLN A 46 -6.30 0.53 11.18
C GLN A 46 -7.41 1.56 11.13
N LYS A 47 -8.63 1.12 10.86
CA LYS A 47 -9.81 1.97 10.95
C LYS A 47 -10.10 2.17 12.44
N THR A 48 -9.84 3.36 12.95
CA THR A 48 -10.36 3.75 14.25
C THR A 48 -11.89 3.85 14.13
N PRO A 49 -12.66 3.24 15.05
CA PRO A 49 -14.10 3.47 15.10
C PRO A 49 -14.38 4.97 15.27
N PRO A 50 -15.48 5.49 14.70
CA PRO A 50 -15.96 6.82 15.06
C PRO A 50 -16.18 6.90 16.57
N LEU A 51 -15.88 8.06 17.16
CA LEU A 51 -16.21 8.34 18.55
C LEU A 51 -17.73 8.26 18.76
N THR A 52 -18.14 7.81 19.93
CA THR A 52 -19.53 7.86 20.37
C THR A 52 -19.93 9.29 20.78
N ASP A 53 -21.22 9.59 20.78
CA ASP A 53 -21.72 10.91 21.19
C ASP A 53 -21.27 11.29 22.61
N ALA A 54 -21.25 10.32 23.54
CA ALA A 54 -20.80 10.51 24.91
C ALA A 54 -19.29 10.77 25.04
N GLU A 55 -18.48 10.35 24.06
CA GLU A 55 -17.06 10.66 23.99
C GLU A 55 -16.82 12.04 23.38
N LEU A 56 -17.61 12.40 22.36
CA LEU A 56 -17.56 13.72 21.73
C LEU A 56 -17.93 14.85 22.70
N GLU A 57 -18.90 14.62 23.59
CA GLU A 57 -19.31 15.61 24.61
C GLU A 57 -18.23 15.88 25.67
N LYS A 58 -17.27 14.96 25.84
CA LYS A 58 -16.15 15.12 26.79
C LYS A 58 -14.97 15.89 26.21
N LEU A 59 -14.94 16.10 24.88
CA LEU A 59 -13.86 16.80 24.21
C LEU A 59 -13.93 18.30 24.46
N SER A 60 -12.76 18.93 24.50
CA SER A 60 -12.65 20.38 24.48
C SER A 60 -13.14 20.95 23.13
N PRO A 61 -13.53 22.24 23.09
CA PRO A 61 -13.90 22.90 21.83
C PRO A 61 -12.81 22.87 20.75
N GLU A 62 -11.53 22.82 21.15
CA GLU A 62 -10.41 22.74 20.21
C GLU A 62 -10.29 21.35 19.60
N GLU A 63 -10.41 20.31 20.41
CA GLU A 63 -10.41 18.92 19.96
C GLU A 63 -11.59 18.64 19.03
N LEU A 64 -12.79 19.14 19.35
CA LEU A 64 -13.95 19.00 18.47
C LEU A 64 -13.74 19.69 17.10
N ARG A 65 -13.07 20.85 17.08
CA ARG A 65 -12.70 21.52 15.81
C ARG A 65 -11.65 20.72 15.03
N ALA A 66 -10.69 20.11 15.71
CA ALA A 66 -9.68 19.26 15.08
C ALA A 66 -10.32 18.04 14.42
N GLU A 67 -11.24 17.37 15.14
CA GLU A 67 -12.00 16.23 14.62
C GLU A 67 -12.84 16.63 13.40
N LEU A 68 -13.56 17.77 13.46
CA LEU A 68 -14.31 18.28 12.31
C LEU A 68 -13.41 18.56 11.10
N ARG A 69 -12.20 19.09 11.30
CA ARG A 69 -11.24 19.33 10.21
C ARG A 69 -10.77 18.01 9.61
N TYR A 70 -10.45 17.03 10.44
CA TYR A 70 -10.03 15.71 10.02
C TYR A 70 -11.13 15.02 9.19
N LEU A 71 -12.35 14.96 9.72
CA LEU A 71 -13.50 14.36 9.03
C LEU A 71 -13.84 15.06 7.71
N ARG A 72 -13.67 16.39 7.63
CA ARG A 72 -13.82 17.15 6.38
C ARG A 72 -12.78 16.76 5.34
N ALA A 73 -11.51 16.60 5.75
CA ALA A 73 -10.43 16.18 4.87
C ALA A 73 -10.65 14.76 4.34
N GLU A 74 -11.03 13.82 5.21
CA GLU A 74 -11.35 12.45 4.82
C GLU A 74 -12.51 12.40 3.82
N ASN A 75 -13.60 13.12 4.10
CA ASN A 75 -14.73 13.22 3.18
C ASN A 75 -14.35 13.83 1.82
N ALA A 76 -13.53 14.89 1.82
CA ALA A 76 -13.05 15.51 0.58
C ALA A 76 -12.24 14.52 -0.27
N TYR A 77 -11.36 13.75 0.37
CA TYR A 77 -10.59 12.71 -0.30
C TYR A 77 -11.50 11.64 -0.93
N LEU A 78 -12.48 11.13 -0.18
CA LEU A 78 -13.43 10.13 -0.66
C LEU A 78 -14.27 10.65 -1.83
N LYS A 79 -14.70 11.92 -1.80
CA LYS A 79 -15.41 12.56 -2.92
C LYS A 79 -14.55 12.65 -4.17
N LYS A 80 -13.28 13.05 -4.02
CA LYS A 80 -12.33 13.10 -5.14
C LYS A 80 -12.10 11.71 -5.75
N LEU A 81 -11.94 10.69 -4.91
CA LEU A 81 -11.80 9.32 -5.37
C LEU A 81 -13.03 8.85 -6.15
N LYS A 82 -14.23 9.10 -5.63
CA LYS A 82 -15.49 8.77 -6.33
C LYS A 82 -15.59 9.48 -7.68
N ALA A 83 -15.21 10.75 -7.76
CA ALA A 83 -15.21 11.51 -9.00
C ALA A 83 -14.27 10.90 -10.06
N LEU A 84 -13.05 10.51 -9.67
CA LEU A 84 -12.09 9.85 -10.55
C LEU A 84 -12.61 8.48 -11.05
N VAL A 85 -13.16 7.67 -10.16
CA VAL A 85 -13.72 6.36 -10.55
C VAL A 85 -14.91 6.54 -11.52
N GLN A 86 -15.74 7.56 -11.31
CA GLN A 86 -16.86 7.86 -12.20
C GLN A 86 -16.38 8.35 -13.58
N SER A 87 -15.37 9.22 -13.64
CA SER A 87 -14.83 9.69 -14.92
C SER A 87 -14.22 8.56 -15.74
N GLU A 88 -13.48 7.65 -15.11
CA GLU A 88 -12.92 6.46 -15.76
C GLU A 88 -14.01 5.56 -16.37
N LYS A 89 -15.09 5.30 -15.61
CA LYS A 89 -16.23 4.50 -16.12
C LYS A 89 -16.94 5.17 -17.29
N ASN A 90 -17.09 6.49 -17.24
CA ASN A 90 -17.74 7.24 -18.29
C ASN A 90 -16.89 7.30 -19.58
N GLY A 91 -15.56 7.37 -19.46
CA GLY A 91 -14.64 7.37 -20.59
C GLY A 91 -14.40 6.00 -21.24
N ARG A 92 -14.80 4.91 -20.58
CA ARG A 92 -14.60 3.53 -21.04
C ARG A 92 -15.85 2.89 -21.67
N LYS A 93 -16.93 3.66 -21.92
CA LYS A 93 -18.06 3.14 -22.70
C LYS A 93 -17.59 2.86 -24.13
N PRO A 94 -17.67 1.61 -24.64
CA PRO A 94 -17.45 1.37 -26.05
C PRO A 94 -18.59 2.04 -26.82
N GLY A 95 -18.22 2.92 -27.76
CA GLY A 95 -19.09 3.35 -28.85
C GLY A 95 -19.06 2.34 -29.99
#